data_AF-A0A3D0Y3G9-F1
#
_entry.id   AF-A0A3D0Y3G9-F1
#
_cell.length_a   1.000
_cell.length_b   1.000
_cell.length_c   1.000
_cell.angle_alpha   90.00
_cell.angle_beta   90.00
_cell.angle_gamma   90.00
#
_symmetry.space_group_name_H-M   'P 1'
#
loop_
_entity.id
_entity.type
_entity.pdbx_description
1 polymer ?
#
loop_
_entity_poly.entity_id
_entity_poly.type
_entity_poly.pdbx_seq_one_letter_code
_entity_poly.pdbx_strand_id
1 'polypeptide(L)'
;MNENDINLDEVVIDDIVEQKDDDGNDTTDWKALALKNQGIAKRLKTKMSKSKETKTEIEEKPKPEESKNGLLEKAFLRSAGITDKEEVELALLTAKKWNVDIDALVDDEDFQEKLEKHRTKKANLEATSDIKGDKSRTSAKNTPEYWVAKGTPPTADQVPDRKTRVKIARAMISNTKSGKKFYND
;
A
#
# COMPACT_ATOMS: atom_id res chain seq x y z
N MET A 1 -0.58 21.63 -23.88
CA MET A 1 -0.63 20.36 -24.61
C MET A 1 0.44 20.45 -25.68
N ASN A 2 1.48 19.63 -25.61
CA ASN A 2 2.50 19.57 -26.66
C ASN A 2 2.20 18.35 -27.52
N GLU A 3 1.59 18.60 -28.68
CA GLU A 3 1.37 17.62 -29.73
C GLU A 3 2.72 17.37 -30.41
N ASN A 4 3.37 16.27 -30.05
CA ASN A 4 4.46 15.73 -30.87
C ASN A 4 3.80 15.02 -32.05
N ASP A 5 3.63 15.75 -33.14
CA ASP A 5 3.31 15.21 -34.46
C ASP A 5 4.43 14.27 -34.89
N ILE A 6 4.29 12.99 -34.57
CA ILE A 6 5.01 11.92 -35.24
C ILE A 6 4.36 11.79 -36.61
N ASN A 7 4.86 12.59 -37.56
CA ASN A 7 4.51 12.47 -38.96
C ASN A 7 5.03 11.12 -39.46
N LEU A 8 4.17 10.10 -39.35
CA LEU A 8 4.42 8.75 -39.81
C LEU A 8 4.20 8.76 -41.32
N ASP A 9 5.19 9.25 -42.07
CA ASP A 9 5.26 9.03 -43.51
C ASP A 9 5.20 7.52 -43.74
N GLU A 10 4.02 7.02 -44.13
CA GLU A 10 3.77 5.63 -44.45
C GLU A 10 4.64 5.26 -45.66
N VAL A 11 5.74 4.54 -45.41
CA VAL A 11 6.57 4.00 -46.48
C VAL A 11 5.80 2.82 -47.06
N VAL A 12 5.03 3.09 -48.12
CA VAL A 12 4.39 2.04 -48.93
C VAL A 12 5.50 1.21 -49.56
N ILE A 13 5.63 -0.03 -49.10
CA ILE A 13 6.52 -1.03 -49.70
C ILE A 13 5.64 -1.77 -50.71
N ASP A 14 5.83 -1.46 -52.00
CA ASP A 14 5.15 -2.19 -53.07
C ASP A 14 5.57 -3.67 -53.03
N ASP A 15 4.61 -4.58 -53.14
CA ASP A 15 4.87 -6.01 -53.26
C ASP A 15 5.72 -6.30 -54.52
N ILE A 16 6.68 -7.21 -54.39
CA ILE A 16 7.57 -7.59 -55.50
C ILE A 16 6.76 -8.46 -56.47
N VAL A 17 6.38 -7.89 -57.62
CA VAL A 17 5.71 -8.61 -58.71
C VAL A 17 6.76 -9.03 -59.74
N GLU A 18 6.95 -10.34 -59.92
CA GLU A 18 7.83 -10.90 -60.96
C GLU A 18 7.26 -10.56 -62.35
N GLN A 19 8.06 -9.91 -63.20
CA GLN A 19 7.68 -9.62 -64.58
C GLN A 19 8.19 -10.73 -65.50
N LYS A 20 7.27 -11.58 -65.99
CA LYS A 20 7.57 -12.60 -66.99
C LYS A 20 7.18 -12.12 -68.38
N ASP A 21 8.00 -12.42 -69.38
CA ASP A 21 7.62 -12.24 -70.78
C ASP A 21 6.63 -13.33 -71.25
N ASP A 22 6.10 -13.19 -72.47
CA ASP A 22 5.13 -14.13 -73.05
C ASP A 22 5.69 -15.56 -73.22
N ASP A 23 7.01 -15.73 -73.14
CA ASP A 23 7.72 -17.02 -73.18
C ASP A 23 8.03 -17.57 -71.77
N GLY A 24 7.62 -16.87 -70.71
CA GLY A 24 7.75 -17.29 -69.31
C GLY A 24 9.13 -17.05 -68.69
N ASN A 25 10.01 -16.31 -69.37
CA ASN A 25 11.31 -15.92 -68.85
C ASN A 25 11.17 -14.71 -67.91
N ASP A 26 11.89 -14.75 -66.79
CA ASP A 26 11.93 -13.64 -65.84
C ASP A 26 12.75 -12.48 -66.41
N THR A 27 12.08 -11.36 -66.64
CA THR A 27 12.66 -10.11 -67.15
C THR A 27 12.90 -9.09 -66.03
N THR A 28 12.68 -9.48 -64.77
CA THR A 28 12.79 -8.59 -63.63
C THR A 28 14.24 -8.10 -63.45
N ASP A 29 14.43 -6.78 -63.47
CA ASP A 29 15.73 -6.17 -63.17
C ASP A 29 16.00 -6.21 -61.65
N TRP A 30 16.46 -7.38 -61.19
CA TRP A 30 16.83 -7.64 -59.81
C TRP A 30 17.90 -6.68 -59.29
N LYS A 31 18.75 -6.15 -60.18
CA LYS A 31 19.82 -5.21 -59.81
C LYS A 31 19.24 -3.83 -59.48
N ALA A 32 18.29 -3.35 -60.28
CA ALA A 32 17.57 -2.10 -60.00
C ALA A 32 16.73 -2.21 -58.72
N LEU A 33 16.04 -3.34 -58.52
CA LEU A 33 15.22 -3.58 -57.33
C LEU A 33 16.07 -3.62 -56.05
N ALA A 34 17.20 -4.33 -56.08
CA ALA A 34 18.13 -4.38 -54.97
C ALA A 34 18.68 -2.98 -54.62
N LEU A 35 18.97 -2.16 -55.62
CA LEU A 35 19.45 -0.79 -55.42
C LEU A 35 18.38 0.12 -54.77
N LYS A 36 17.11 0.00 -55.18
CA LYS A 36 15.96 0.71 -54.57
C LYS A 36 15.83 0.33 -53.10
N ASN A 37 15.83 -0.98 -52.79
CA ASN A 37 15.70 -1.49 -51.43
C ASN A 37 16.86 -1.10 -50.52
N GLN A 38 18.09 -1.08 -51.07
CA GLN A 38 19.27 -0.60 -50.33
C GLN A 38 19.14 0.89 -49.95
N GLY A 39 18.57 1.72 -50.84
CA GLY A 39 18.30 3.13 -50.57
C GLY A 39 17.29 3.34 -49.44
N ILE A 40 16.20 2.58 -49.45
CA ILE A 40 15.16 2.61 -48.41
C ILE A 40 15.75 2.19 -47.07
N ALA A 41 16.49 1.07 -47.02
CA ALA A 41 17.13 0.57 -45.81
C ALA A 41 18.10 1.59 -45.19
N LYS A 42 18.87 2.32 -46.01
CA LYS A 42 19.77 3.39 -45.54
C LYS A 42 18.98 4.54 -44.90
N ARG A 43 17.87 4.97 -45.49
CA ARG A 43 17.01 6.04 -44.95
C ARG A 43 16.33 5.62 -43.64
N LEU A 44 15.86 4.38 -43.55
CA LEU A 44 15.27 3.85 -42.32
C LEU A 44 16.33 3.74 -41.21
N LYS A 45 17.54 3.30 -41.54
CA LYS A 45 18.65 3.21 -40.57
C LYS A 45 19.03 4.59 -40.02
N THR A 46 19.09 5.62 -40.86
CA THR A 46 19.40 7.00 -40.41
C THR A 46 18.26 7.64 -39.62
N LYS A 47 16.99 7.39 -39.99
CA LYS A 47 15.84 7.79 -39.16
C LYS A 47 15.89 7.11 -37.78
N MET A 48 16.18 5.80 -37.74
CA MET A 48 16.32 5.05 -36.50
C MET A 48 17.49 5.53 -35.63
N SER A 49 18.67 5.80 -36.21
CA SER A 49 19.82 6.29 -35.43
C SER A 49 19.53 7.68 -34.85
N LYS A 50 18.96 8.61 -35.62
CA LYS A 50 18.54 9.93 -35.12
C LYS A 50 17.48 9.85 -34.02
N SER A 51 16.54 8.90 -34.12
CA SER A 51 15.54 8.65 -33.08
C SER A 51 16.12 7.99 -31.81
N LYS A 52 17.25 7.29 -31.94
CA LYS A 52 17.96 6.71 -30.80
C LYS A 52 18.85 7.74 -30.13
N GLU A 53 19.56 8.56 -30.89
CA GLU A 53 20.39 9.66 -30.39
C GLU A 53 19.57 10.68 -29.59
N THR A 54 18.37 11.03 -30.06
CA THR A 54 17.39 11.85 -29.31
C THR A 54 16.82 11.18 -28.06
N LYS A 55 16.97 9.86 -27.90
CA LYS A 55 16.58 9.10 -26.69
C LYS A 55 17.73 8.83 -25.72
N THR A 56 18.98 8.85 -26.18
CA THR A 56 20.16 8.53 -25.34
C THR A 56 20.82 9.75 -24.70
N GLU A 57 20.43 10.98 -25.06
CA GLU A 57 20.84 12.22 -24.37
C GLU A 57 19.75 12.71 -23.40
N ILE A 58 19.06 11.78 -22.75
CA ILE A 58 18.34 12.04 -21.51
C ILE A 58 19.01 11.13 -20.50
N GLU A 59 20.02 11.67 -19.82
CA GLU A 59 20.53 11.11 -18.57
C GLU A 59 19.36 10.64 -17.71
N GLU A 60 19.49 9.44 -17.16
CA GLU A 60 18.63 8.90 -16.11
C GLU A 60 18.60 9.83 -14.89
N LYS A 61 17.84 10.92 -14.97
CA LYS A 61 17.15 11.42 -13.79
C LYS A 61 16.02 10.44 -13.54
N PRO A 62 15.82 9.97 -12.29
CA PRO A 62 14.69 9.11 -11.99
C PRO A 62 13.46 9.81 -12.54
N LYS A 63 12.66 9.12 -13.36
CA LYS A 63 11.34 9.59 -13.76
C LYS A 63 10.71 10.16 -12.48
N PRO A 64 10.38 11.47 -12.40
CA PRO A 64 9.40 11.83 -11.40
C PRO A 64 8.23 10.93 -11.76
N GLU A 65 7.79 10.08 -10.83
CA GLU A 65 6.49 9.45 -10.96
C GLU A 65 5.55 10.60 -11.29
N GLU A 66 5.14 10.70 -12.56
CA GLU A 66 4.18 11.69 -12.97
C GLU A 66 3.01 11.42 -12.02
N SER A 67 2.75 12.40 -11.18
CA SER A 67 1.61 12.49 -10.30
C SER A 67 0.36 12.53 -11.18
N LYS A 68 0.08 11.42 -11.88
CA LYS A 68 -1.19 11.08 -12.55
C LYS A 68 -2.22 10.63 -11.52
N ASN A 69 -2.05 11.09 -10.28
CA ASN A 69 -3.11 11.10 -9.30
C ASN A 69 -3.45 12.58 -9.15
N GLY A 70 -4.22 13.09 -10.12
CA GLY A 70 -4.40 14.51 -10.37
C GLY A 70 -4.92 15.25 -9.13
N LEU A 71 -4.57 16.54 -9.02
CA LEU A 71 -5.18 17.44 -8.04
C LEU A 71 -6.70 17.35 -8.05
N LEU A 72 -7.28 17.10 -9.24
CA LEU A 72 -8.71 16.88 -9.47
C LEU A 72 -9.24 15.66 -8.72
N GLU A 73 -8.57 14.52 -8.81
CA GLU A 73 -8.97 13.26 -8.18
C GLU A 73 -8.90 13.36 -6.65
N LYS A 74 -7.85 14.02 -6.14
CA LYS A 74 -7.72 14.31 -4.71
C LYS A 74 -8.81 15.26 -4.23
N ALA A 75 -9.19 16.24 -5.04
CA ALA A 75 -10.29 17.14 -4.72
C ALA A 75 -11.64 16.41 -4.72
N PHE A 76 -11.87 15.52 -5.68
CA PHE A 76 -13.07 14.68 -5.75
C PHE A 76 -13.21 13.77 -4.53
N LEU A 77 -12.14 13.05 -4.18
CA LEU A 77 -12.10 12.20 -2.98
C LEU A 77 -12.39 13.01 -1.71
N ARG A 78 -11.86 14.22 -1.60
CA ARG A 78 -12.18 15.13 -0.49
C ARG A 78 -13.63 15.56 -0.47
N SER A 79 -14.25 15.86 -1.62
CA SER A 79 -15.68 16.18 -1.68
C SER A 79 -16.57 14.99 -1.32
N ALA A 80 -16.12 13.77 -1.59
CA ALA A 80 -16.79 12.53 -1.19
C ALA A 80 -16.62 12.21 0.32
N GLY A 81 -15.94 13.07 1.10
CA GLY A 81 -15.72 12.86 2.53
C GLY A 81 -14.51 11.98 2.87
N ILE A 82 -13.60 11.76 1.91
CA ILE A 82 -12.32 11.08 2.10
C ILE A 82 -11.23 12.15 2.25
N THR A 83 -11.06 12.66 3.47
CA THR A 83 -10.16 13.78 3.76
C THR A 83 -8.76 13.36 4.16
N ASP A 84 -8.65 12.19 4.78
CA ASP A 84 -7.39 11.69 5.34
C ASP A 84 -6.43 11.25 4.24
N LYS A 85 -5.16 11.63 4.37
CA LYS A 85 -4.12 11.35 3.36
C LYS A 85 -3.99 9.84 3.10
N GLU A 86 -4.01 9.04 4.15
CA GLU A 86 -3.92 7.58 4.07
C GLU A 86 -5.13 6.97 3.35
N GLU A 87 -6.33 7.54 3.55
CA GLU A 87 -7.55 7.07 2.87
C GLU A 87 -7.55 7.47 1.40
N VAL A 88 -7.08 8.68 1.08
CA VAL A 88 -6.91 9.14 -0.31
C VAL A 88 -5.90 8.26 -1.04
N GLU A 89 -4.77 7.93 -0.40
CA GLU A 89 -3.78 7.00 -0.97
C GLU A 89 -4.35 5.60 -1.16
N LEU A 90 -5.13 5.10 -0.20
CA LEU A 90 -5.82 3.82 -0.31
C LEU A 90 -6.73 3.81 -1.55
N ALA A 91 -7.56 4.85 -1.73
CA ALA A 91 -8.49 5.00 -2.84
C ALA A 91 -7.75 5.00 -4.20
N LEU A 92 -6.67 5.77 -4.29
CA LEU A 92 -5.87 5.87 -5.51
C LEU A 92 -5.16 4.55 -5.86
N LEU A 93 -4.70 3.81 -4.85
CA LEU A 93 -4.10 2.49 -5.05
C LEU A 93 -5.15 1.45 -5.46
N THR A 94 -6.35 1.48 -4.87
CA THR A 94 -7.45 0.58 -5.26
C THR A 94 -7.96 0.87 -6.65
N ALA A 95 -8.14 2.13 -7.03
CA ALA A 95 -8.52 2.54 -8.38
C ALA A 95 -7.53 1.98 -9.42
N LYS A 96 -6.23 2.14 -9.17
CA LYS A 96 -5.17 1.57 -10.03
C LYS A 96 -5.17 0.05 -10.06
N LYS A 97 -5.41 -0.60 -8.92
CA LYS A 97 -5.39 -2.06 -8.81
C LYS A 97 -6.55 -2.71 -9.54
N TRP A 98 -7.74 -2.12 -9.43
CA TRP A 98 -8.96 -2.64 -10.04
C TRP A 98 -9.18 -2.08 -11.45
N ASN A 99 -8.39 -1.09 -11.84
CA ASN A 99 -8.50 -0.39 -13.12
C ASN A 99 -9.92 0.17 -13.32
N VAL A 100 -10.44 0.81 -12.27
CA VAL A 100 -11.76 1.45 -12.22
C VAL A 100 -11.57 2.94 -11.97
N ASP A 101 -12.43 3.76 -12.55
CA ASP A 101 -12.44 5.21 -12.32
C ASP A 101 -12.77 5.53 -10.86
N ILE A 102 -12.20 6.62 -10.35
CA ILE A 102 -12.35 7.02 -8.95
C ILE A 102 -13.80 7.36 -8.61
N ASP A 103 -14.55 7.91 -9.58
CA ASP A 103 -15.97 8.22 -9.44
C ASP A 103 -16.77 6.94 -9.14
N ALA A 104 -16.61 5.92 -9.98
CA ALA A 104 -17.25 4.62 -9.79
C ALA A 104 -16.74 3.86 -8.56
N LEU A 105 -15.47 4.02 -8.19
CA LEU A 105 -14.89 3.38 -7.01
C LEU A 105 -15.53 3.90 -5.71
N VAL A 106 -15.84 5.19 -5.62
CA VAL A 106 -16.42 5.79 -4.40
C VAL A 106 -17.82 5.23 -4.12
N ASP A 107 -18.56 4.89 -5.17
CA ASP A 107 -19.91 4.31 -5.09
C ASP A 107 -19.90 2.78 -4.91
N ASP A 108 -18.73 2.13 -5.00
CA ASP A 108 -18.59 0.68 -4.88
C ASP A 108 -18.67 0.20 -3.42
N GLU A 109 -19.56 -0.77 -3.16
CA GLU A 109 -19.80 -1.35 -1.83
C GLU A 109 -18.52 -2.01 -1.27
N ASP A 110 -17.75 -2.70 -2.12
CA ASP A 110 -16.50 -3.37 -1.71
C ASP A 110 -15.45 -2.36 -1.24
N PHE A 111 -15.38 -1.20 -1.88
CA PHE A 111 -14.46 -0.14 -1.50
C PHE A 111 -14.92 0.54 -0.20
N GLN A 112 -16.21 0.83 -0.06
CA GLN A 112 -16.79 1.42 1.14
C GLN A 112 -16.55 0.54 2.38
N GLU A 113 -16.79 -0.77 2.28
CA GLU A 113 -16.48 -1.71 3.37
C GLU A 113 -15.00 -1.67 3.76
N LYS A 114 -14.11 -1.60 2.77
CA LYS A 114 -12.67 -1.57 3.00
C LYS A 114 -12.25 -0.27 3.68
N LEU A 115 -12.86 0.85 3.28
CA LEU A 115 -12.66 2.16 3.89
C LEU A 115 -13.15 2.18 5.34
N GLU A 116 -14.32 1.62 5.64
CA GLU A 116 -14.82 1.49 7.00
C GLU A 116 -13.93 0.59 7.87
N LYS A 117 -13.45 -0.54 7.33
CA LYS A 117 -12.47 -1.40 8.01
C LYS A 117 -11.17 -0.64 8.29
N HIS A 118 -10.77 0.27 7.41
CA HIS A 118 -9.59 1.11 7.64
C HIS A 118 -9.84 2.13 8.76
N ARG A 119 -10.97 2.85 8.70
CA ARG A 119 -11.39 3.83 9.72
C ARG A 119 -11.52 3.22 11.11
N THR A 120 -12.18 2.07 11.21
CA THR A 120 -12.35 1.35 12.48
C THR A 120 -11.02 0.87 13.05
N LYS A 121 -10.12 0.35 12.21
CA LYS A 121 -8.76 -0.01 12.65
C LYS A 121 -7.97 1.19 13.16
N LYS A 122 -8.05 2.32 12.45
CA LYS A 122 -7.39 3.57 12.86
C LYS A 122 -7.95 4.09 14.18
N ALA A 123 -9.27 4.15 14.32
CA ALA A 123 -9.94 4.56 15.55
C ALA A 123 -9.60 3.63 16.73
N ASN A 124 -9.55 2.31 16.50
CA ASN A 124 -9.13 1.35 17.53
C ASN A 124 -7.66 1.55 17.91
N LEU A 125 -6.79 1.84 16.94
CA LEU A 125 -5.38 2.07 17.19
C LEU A 125 -5.16 3.36 17.99
N GLU A 126 -5.87 4.43 17.65
CA GLU A 126 -5.87 5.69 18.40
C GLU A 126 -6.44 5.51 19.81
N ALA A 127 -7.55 4.78 19.94
CA ALA A 127 -8.15 4.49 21.24
C ALA A 127 -7.25 3.59 22.12
N THR A 128 -6.43 2.73 21.51
CA THR A 128 -5.52 1.84 22.25
C THR A 128 -4.13 2.42 22.46
N SER A 129 -3.71 3.41 21.68
CA SER A 129 -2.38 4.02 21.79
C SER A 129 -2.19 4.82 23.08
N ASP A 130 -3.27 5.47 23.56
CA ASP A 130 -3.25 6.24 24.82
C ASP A 130 -3.65 5.40 26.04
N ILE A 131 -4.09 4.15 25.83
CA ILE A 131 -4.25 3.19 26.90
C ILE A 131 -2.84 2.72 27.27
N LYS A 132 -2.19 3.45 28.19
CA LYS A 132 -1.18 2.88 29.07
C LYS A 132 -1.86 1.72 29.76
N GLY A 133 -1.68 0.50 29.23
CA GLY A 133 -2.27 -0.71 29.76
C GLY A 133 -2.11 -0.67 31.28
N ASP A 134 -3.22 -0.52 31.99
CA ASP A 134 -3.22 -0.63 33.43
C ASP A 134 -2.56 -1.97 33.71
N LYS A 135 -1.38 -1.91 34.33
CA LYS A 135 -0.42 -3.01 34.42
C LYS A 135 -1.21 -4.26 34.69
N SER A 136 -1.25 -5.14 33.69
CA SER A 136 -1.83 -6.49 33.72
C SER A 136 -1.95 -6.92 35.17
N ARG A 137 -3.20 -6.89 35.68
CA ARG A 137 -3.53 -7.22 37.07
C ARG A 137 -2.69 -8.44 37.42
N THR A 138 -1.65 -8.22 38.21
CA THR A 138 -0.95 -9.31 38.86
C THR A 138 -2.08 -10.10 39.50
N SER A 139 -2.29 -11.35 39.05
CA SER A 139 -3.48 -12.17 39.34
C SER A 139 -4.06 -11.77 40.69
N ALA A 140 -5.35 -11.41 40.80
CA ALA A 140 -5.90 -10.88 42.05
C ALA A 140 -5.59 -11.76 43.28
N LYS A 141 -5.30 -13.06 43.06
CA LYS A 141 -4.81 -14.01 44.07
C LYS A 141 -3.37 -13.77 44.56
N ASN A 142 -2.59 -12.92 43.93
CA ASN A 142 -1.22 -12.56 44.32
C ASN A 142 -1.18 -11.23 45.08
N THR A 143 -2.31 -10.55 45.26
CA THR A 143 -2.40 -9.30 46.00
C THR A 143 -2.78 -9.58 47.47
N PRO A 144 -2.13 -8.91 48.45
CA PRO A 144 -2.52 -9.01 49.86
C PRO A 144 -3.98 -8.67 50.13
N GLU A 145 -4.52 -7.67 49.42
CA GLU A 145 -5.86 -7.13 49.61
C GLU A 145 -6.94 -8.20 49.42
N TYR A 146 -6.78 -9.08 48.42
CA TYR A 146 -7.70 -10.17 48.15
C TYR A 146 -7.79 -11.17 49.31
N TRP A 147 -6.67 -11.55 49.91
CA TRP A 147 -6.64 -12.52 51.01
C TRP A 147 -7.00 -11.92 52.36
N VAL A 148 -6.69 -10.64 52.56
CA VAL A 148 -7.17 -9.87 53.72
C VAL A 148 -8.70 -9.82 53.71
N ALA A 149 -9.33 -9.54 52.56
CA ALA A 149 -10.77 -9.57 52.42
C ALA A 149 -11.36 -10.98 52.58
N LYS A 150 -10.66 -12.01 52.08
CA LYS A 150 -11.08 -13.41 52.19
C LYS A 150 -10.94 -13.98 53.61
N GLY A 151 -10.08 -13.41 54.44
CA GLY A 151 -9.88 -13.83 55.84
C GLY A 151 -9.13 -15.15 56.05
N THR A 152 -8.74 -15.85 54.97
CA THR A 152 -7.97 -17.10 55.02
C THR A 152 -6.61 -16.92 54.34
N PRO A 153 -5.50 -17.46 54.89
CA PRO A 153 -4.21 -17.37 54.23
C PRO A 153 -4.13 -18.25 52.97
N PRO A 154 -3.33 -17.87 51.95
CA PRO A 154 -3.15 -18.66 50.73
C PRO A 154 -2.39 -19.97 50.97
N THR A 155 -2.81 -21.04 50.30
CA THR A 155 -2.03 -22.30 50.20
C THR A 155 -0.99 -22.24 49.09
N ALA A 156 -0.08 -23.23 49.06
CA ALA A 156 0.97 -23.30 48.04
C ALA A 156 0.41 -23.48 46.61
N ASP A 157 -0.73 -24.14 46.47
CA ASP A 157 -1.37 -24.34 45.17
C ASP A 157 -2.00 -23.05 44.62
N GLN A 158 -2.43 -22.16 45.50
CA GLN A 158 -3.12 -20.91 45.15
C GLN A 158 -2.14 -19.79 44.83
N VAL A 159 -1.01 -19.75 45.55
CA VAL A 159 0.11 -18.83 45.33
C VAL A 159 1.41 -19.63 45.42
N PRO A 160 1.96 -20.10 44.28
CA PRO A 160 3.15 -20.95 44.26
C PRO A 160 4.37 -20.27 44.87
N ASP A 161 4.52 -18.97 44.63
CA ASP A 161 5.66 -18.20 45.13
C ASP A 161 5.58 -17.99 46.66
N ARG A 162 6.63 -18.42 47.36
CA ARG A 162 6.73 -18.30 48.82
C ARG A 162 6.83 -16.84 49.26
N LYS A 163 7.51 -15.97 48.49
CA LYS A 163 7.72 -14.56 48.90
C LYS A 163 6.40 -13.80 48.92
N THR A 164 5.57 -13.98 47.89
CA THR A 164 4.21 -13.43 47.84
C THR A 164 3.31 -13.99 48.95
N ARG A 165 3.33 -15.31 49.23
CA ARG A 165 2.58 -15.88 50.39
C ARG A 165 2.96 -15.23 51.72
N VAL A 166 4.25 -15.04 51.98
CA VAL A 166 4.72 -14.40 53.23
C VAL A 166 4.29 -12.94 53.29
N LYS A 167 4.35 -12.21 52.18
CA LYS A 167 3.88 -10.82 52.10
C LYS A 167 2.38 -10.72 52.44
N ILE A 168 1.57 -11.63 51.88
CA ILE A 168 0.14 -11.72 52.15
C ILE A 168 -0.12 -12.04 53.63
N ALA A 169 0.53 -13.05 54.20
CA ALA A 169 0.36 -13.45 55.59
C ALA A 169 0.74 -12.31 56.57
N ARG A 170 1.82 -11.57 56.29
CA ARG A 170 2.21 -10.39 57.08
C ARG A 170 1.15 -9.29 57.02
N ALA A 171 0.61 -9.02 55.83
CA ALA A 171 -0.45 -8.02 55.65
C ALA A 171 -1.74 -8.39 56.42
N MET A 172 -2.09 -9.67 56.44
CA MET A 172 -3.22 -10.15 57.25
C MET A 172 -2.98 -9.94 58.75
N ILE A 173 -1.78 -10.24 59.26
CA ILE A 173 -1.41 -10.01 60.66
C ILE A 173 -1.39 -8.51 61.02
N SER A 174 -0.94 -7.63 60.12
CA SER A 174 -0.97 -6.19 60.38
C SER A 174 -2.40 -5.64 60.39
N ASN A 175 -3.28 -6.17 59.53
CA ASN A 175 -4.67 -5.72 59.48
C ASN A 175 -5.44 -6.08 60.77
N THR A 176 -5.19 -7.26 61.35
CA THR A 176 -5.82 -7.64 62.63
C THR A 176 -5.33 -6.80 63.81
N LYS A 177 -4.06 -6.37 63.80
CA LYS A 177 -3.51 -5.46 64.83
C LYS A 177 -4.08 -4.05 64.76
N SER A 178 -4.58 -3.63 63.60
CA SER A 178 -5.22 -2.32 63.40
C SER A 178 -6.67 -2.27 63.87
N GLY A 179 -7.32 -3.43 64.08
CA GLY A 179 -8.70 -3.52 64.52
C GLY A 179 -8.80 -3.58 66.04
N LYS A 180 -9.41 -2.54 66.64
CA LYS A 180 -9.77 -2.41 68.07
C LYS A 180 -8.61 -2.11 69.04
N LYS A 181 -8.31 -0.82 69.18
CA LYS A 181 -8.01 -0.28 70.52
C LYS A 181 -9.35 -0.22 71.27
N PHE A 182 -9.59 -1.17 72.15
CA PHE A 182 -10.65 -1.02 73.14
C PHE A 182 -10.18 0.02 74.15
N TYR A 183 -10.81 1.17 74.18
CA TYR A 183 -10.74 2.04 75.35
C TYR A 183 -11.67 1.40 76.38
N ASN A 184 -11.11 0.86 77.47
CA ASN A 184 -11.91 0.50 78.63
C ASN A 184 -12.41 1.81 79.24
N ASP A 185 -13.73 1.98 79.28
CA ASP A 185 -14.43 2.97 80.11
C ASP A 185 -14.72 2.31 81.47
#